data_AF-A0A7E6CGE7-F1
#
_entry.id   AF-A0A7E6CGE7-F1
#
_cell.length_a   1.000
_cell.length_b   1.000
_cell.length_c   1.000
_cell.angle_alpha   90.00
_cell.angle_beta   90.00
_cell.angle_gamma   90.00
#
_symmetry.space_group_name_H-M   'P 1'
#
loop_
_entity.id
_entity.type
_entity.pdbx_description
1 polymer ?
#
loop_
_entity_poly.entity_id
_entity_poly.type
_entity_poly.pdbx_seq_one_letter_code
_entity_poly.pdbx_strand_id
1 'polypeptide(L)'
;MKRSSLSALTMTFLLLLLRLHVAQPGRTKAVNKPGYCPEFTLSCPFMMLPLCHRDKGCKKSKKCCFYNCRNQCMDPWFEVETPS
;
A
#
# COMPACT_ATOMS: atom_id res chain seq x y z
N MET A 1 -18.77 -37.24 27.55
CA MET A 1 -19.57 -36.27 26.77
C MET A 1 -18.91 -34.87 26.62
N LYS A 2 -17.58 -34.73 26.59
CA LYS A 2 -16.89 -33.40 26.50
C LYS A 2 -16.09 -33.18 25.20
N ARG A 3 -15.83 -34.25 24.42
CA ARG A 3 -15.04 -34.21 23.17
C ARG A 3 -15.79 -33.54 22.02
N SER A 4 -17.11 -33.73 21.95
CA SER A 4 -17.96 -33.10 20.91
C SER A 4 -18.09 -31.59 21.08
N SER A 5 -18.09 -31.10 22.33
CA SER A 5 -18.14 -29.66 22.63
C SER A 5 -16.83 -28.96 22.27
N LEU A 6 -15.68 -29.58 22.60
CA LEU A 6 -14.38 -29.05 22.21
C LEU A 6 -14.21 -29.02 20.67
N SER A 7 -14.66 -30.07 19.98
CA SER A 7 -14.68 -30.13 18.51
C SER A 7 -15.54 -29.03 17.90
N ALA A 8 -16.72 -28.75 18.48
CA ALA A 8 -17.58 -27.66 18.02
C ALA A 8 -16.91 -26.29 18.19
N LEU A 9 -16.28 -26.02 19.34
CA LEU A 9 -15.58 -24.76 19.61
C LEU A 9 -14.36 -24.54 18.69
N THR A 10 -13.62 -25.61 18.38
CA THR A 10 -12.48 -25.51 17.45
C THR A 10 -12.97 -25.21 16.02
N MET A 11 -14.08 -25.83 15.61
CA MET A 11 -14.65 -25.62 14.27
C MET A 11 -15.24 -24.21 14.13
N THR A 12 -15.90 -23.68 15.15
CA THR A 12 -16.41 -22.29 15.12
C THR A 12 -15.29 -21.27 15.06
N PHE A 13 -14.21 -21.47 15.82
CA PHE A 13 -13.03 -20.60 15.78
C PHE A 13 -12.34 -20.64 14.40
N LEU A 14 -12.16 -21.82 13.82
CA LEU A 14 -11.57 -21.99 12.48
C LEU A 14 -12.41 -21.28 11.40
N LEU A 15 -13.73 -21.40 11.47
CA LEU A 15 -14.65 -20.70 10.57
C LEU A 15 -14.58 -19.18 10.77
N LEU A 16 -14.47 -18.69 12.00
CA LEU A 16 -14.34 -17.25 12.28
C LEU A 16 -13.02 -16.68 11.72
N LEU A 17 -11.91 -17.40 11.89
CA LEU A 17 -10.61 -17.04 11.31
C LEU A 17 -10.66 -17.00 9.78
N LEU A 18 -11.32 -17.97 9.14
CA LEU A 18 -11.47 -17.99 7.68
C LEU A 18 -12.28 -16.78 7.18
N ARG A 19 -13.33 -16.37 7.89
CA ARG A 19 -14.13 -15.17 7.56
C ARG A 19 -13.27 -13.90 7.65
N LEU A 20 -12.40 -13.79 8.66
CA LEU A 20 -11.48 -12.66 8.82
C LEU A 20 -10.46 -12.58 7.68
N HIS A 21 -9.95 -13.72 7.18
CA HIS A 21 -9.06 -13.74 6.02
C HIS A 21 -9.76 -13.39 4.71
N VAL A 22 -11.00 -13.85 4.49
CA VAL A 22 -11.80 -13.50 3.30
C VAL A 22 -12.17 -12.01 3.29
N ALA A 23 -12.23 -11.37 4.46
CA ALA A 23 -12.40 -9.93 4.59
C ALA A 23 -11.12 -9.12 4.31
N GLN A 24 -10.12 -9.67 3.60
CA GLN A 24 -9.07 -8.87 2.98
C GLN A 24 -9.75 -7.87 2.03
N PRO A 25 -9.81 -6.56 2.37
CA PRO A 25 -10.39 -5.57 1.48
C PRO A 25 -9.57 -5.62 0.20
N GLY A 26 -10.22 -6.04 -0.88
CA GLY A 26 -9.60 -6.32 -2.16
C GLY A 26 -8.60 -5.23 -2.50
N ARG A 27 -7.40 -5.64 -2.95
CA ARG A 27 -6.36 -4.76 -3.49
C ARG A 27 -7.04 -3.75 -4.42
N THR A 28 -7.34 -2.58 -3.88
CA THR A 28 -7.86 -1.47 -4.67
C THR A 28 -6.78 -1.20 -5.69
N LYS A 29 -7.08 -1.45 -6.97
CA LYS A 29 -6.16 -1.17 -8.07
C LYS A 29 -5.57 0.21 -7.81
N ALA A 30 -4.24 0.29 -7.76
CA ALA A 30 -3.56 1.54 -7.47
C ALA A 30 -4.06 2.57 -8.48
N VAL A 31 -4.79 3.59 -7.98
CA VAL A 31 -5.19 4.72 -8.81
C VAL A 31 -3.90 5.50 -9.03
N ASN A 32 -3.23 5.21 -10.15
CA ASN A 32 -2.03 5.91 -10.57
C ASN A 32 -2.46 7.28 -11.07
N LYS A 33 -1.95 8.33 -10.43
CA LYS A 33 -2.11 9.70 -10.95
C LYS A 33 -1.16 9.93 -12.12
N PRO A 34 -1.50 10.80 -13.07
CA PRO A 34 -0.65 11.11 -14.22
C PRO A 34 0.73 11.64 -13.79
N GLY A 35 1.73 11.43 -14.65
CA GLY A 35 3.14 11.69 -14.37
C GLY A 35 3.85 10.55 -13.62
N TYR A 36 5.15 10.71 -13.39
CA TYR A 36 6.02 9.71 -12.76
C TYR A 36 6.75 10.28 -11.54
N CYS A 37 7.35 9.38 -10.76
CA CYS A 37 8.29 9.74 -9.71
C CYS A 37 9.70 9.69 -10.33
N PRO A 38 10.49 10.77 -10.25
CA PRO A 38 11.89 10.71 -10.66
C PRO A 38 12.64 9.64 -9.87
N GLU A 39 13.50 8.88 -10.56
CA GLU A 39 14.41 7.96 -9.92
C GLU A 39 15.60 8.72 -9.37
N PHE A 40 15.86 8.55 -8.08
CA PHE A 40 17.06 9.08 -7.43
C PHE A 40 17.91 7.92 -6.95
N THR A 41 19.19 7.92 -7.30
CA THR A 41 20.17 6.99 -6.75
C THR A 41 20.51 7.43 -5.32
N LEU A 42 19.65 7.09 -4.37
CA LEU A 42 19.82 7.42 -2.96
C LEU A 42 20.34 6.20 -2.20
N SER A 43 21.53 6.31 -1.61
CA SER A 43 22.00 5.34 -0.62
C SER A 43 21.37 5.68 0.73
N CYS A 44 20.52 4.79 1.22
CA CYS A 44 19.79 4.98 2.46
C CYS A 44 20.35 4.08 3.57
N PRO A 45 21.07 4.61 4.56
CA PRO A 45 21.54 3.81 5.70
C PRO A 45 20.38 3.30 6.57
N PHE A 46 19.26 4.03 6.57
CA PHE A 46 18.02 3.62 7.22
C PHE A 46 16.80 4.18 6.48
N MET A 47 15.69 3.45 6.55
CA MET A 47 14.41 3.84 5.96
C MET A 47 13.59 4.60 7.00
N MET A 48 13.08 5.78 6.62
CA MET A 48 12.22 6.56 7.49
C MET A 48 10.75 6.18 7.31
N LEU A 49 9.95 6.41 8.35
CA LEU A 49 8.51 6.13 8.34
C LEU A 49 7.82 6.80 7.14
N PRO A 50 7.06 6.04 6.32
CA PRO A 50 6.39 6.57 5.14
C PRO A 50 5.26 7.53 5.54
N LEU A 51 5.12 8.63 4.79
CA LEU A 51 3.99 9.57 4.91
C LEU A 51 2.83 9.18 3.99
N CYS A 52 3.10 8.34 3.00
CA CYS A 52 2.11 7.80 2.07
C CYS A 52 2.53 6.40 1.61
N HIS A 53 1.55 5.62 1.13
CA HIS A 53 1.79 4.29 0.53
C HIS A 53 1.40 4.22 -0.95
N ARG A 54 0.52 5.09 -1.42
CA ARG A 54 -0.01 5.14 -2.80
C ARG A 54 -0.40 6.57 -3.15
N ASP A 55 -0.48 6.87 -4.44
CA ASP A 55 -0.89 8.19 -4.96
C ASP A 55 -2.24 8.67 -4.40
N LYS A 56 -3.21 7.76 -4.18
CA LYS A 56 -4.51 8.07 -3.58
C LYS A 56 -4.39 8.70 -2.18
N GLY A 57 -3.32 8.40 -1.44
CA GLY A 57 -3.05 9.00 -0.12
C GLY A 57 -2.58 10.45 -0.20
N CYS A 58 -2.17 10.91 -1.37
CA CYS A 58 -1.71 12.28 -1.57
C CYS A 58 -2.86 13.18 -2.05
N LYS A 59 -2.88 14.44 -1.59
CA LYS A 59 -3.87 15.43 -2.03
C LYS A 59 -3.62 15.86 -3.48
N LYS A 60 -4.66 16.28 -4.20
CA LYS A 60 -4.59 16.83 -5.57
C LYS A 60 -3.89 15.87 -6.55
N SER A 61 -3.09 16.38 -7.48
CA SER A 61 -2.29 15.65 -8.46
C SER A 61 -0.99 15.03 -7.91
N LYS A 62 -0.66 15.24 -6.63
CA LYS A 62 0.59 14.77 -6.04
C LYS A 62 0.69 13.24 -6.02
N LYS A 63 1.88 12.71 -6.28
CA LYS A 63 2.20 11.29 -6.28
C LYS A 63 2.94 10.89 -5.02
N CYS A 64 2.84 9.62 -4.64
CA CYS A 64 3.60 9.06 -3.52
C CYS A 64 4.93 8.52 -4.04
N CYS A 65 6.01 9.27 -3.82
CA CYS A 65 7.34 8.98 -4.36
C CYS A 65 8.35 8.69 -3.25
N PHE A 66 9.38 7.89 -3.56
CA PHE A 66 10.50 7.64 -2.66
C PHE A 66 11.57 8.71 -2.83
N TYR A 67 11.79 9.51 -1.78
CA TYR A 67 12.81 10.56 -1.77
C TYR A 67 13.34 10.75 -0.35
N ASN A 68 14.63 11.07 -0.22
CA ASN A 68 15.33 11.17 1.07
C ASN A 68 14.95 10.03 2.01
N CYS A 69 15.06 8.78 1.54
CA CYS A 69 14.84 7.58 2.34
C CYS A 69 13.43 7.43 2.94
N ARG A 70 12.42 8.04 2.30
CA ARG A 70 11.02 7.98 2.75
C ARG A 70 10.05 8.05 1.57
N ASN A 71 8.90 7.40 1.71
CA ASN A 71 7.76 7.67 0.83
C ASN A 71 7.03 8.94 1.25
N GLN A 72 6.91 9.90 0.34
CA GLN A 72 6.30 11.20 0.60
C GLN A 72 5.56 11.74 -0.63
N CYS A 73 4.60 12.64 -0.40
CA CYS A 73 3.80 13.23 -1.46
C CYS A 73 4.58 14.34 -2.19
N MET A 74 4.91 14.12 -3.45
CA MET A 74 5.66 15.06 -4.30
C MET A 74 4.85 15.45 -5.53
N ASP A 75 5.21 16.58 -6.13
CA ASP A 75 4.62 16.98 -7.41
C ASP A 75 5.08 16.02 -8.51
N PRO A 76 4.17 15.61 -9.42
CA PRO A 76 4.50 14.67 -10.48
C PRO A 76 5.51 15.26 -11.46
N TRP A 77 6.41 14.42 -11.95
CA TRP A 77 7.23 14.75 -13.11
C TRP A 77 6.51 14.33 -14.39
N PHE A 78 6.64 15.15 -15.41
CA PHE A 78 6.16 14.90 -16.76
C PHE A 78 7.37 14.93 -17.68
N GLU A 79 7.48 13.97 -18.58
CA GLU A 79 8.50 14.05 -19.62
C GLU A 79 8.11 15.30 -20.41
N VAL A 80 9.02 16.28 -20.43
CA VAL A 80 8.86 17.41 -21.34
C VAL A 80 8.86 16.79 -22.72
N GLU A 81 7.71 16.80 -23.40
CA GLU A 81 7.66 16.59 -24.84
C GLU A 81 8.63 17.61 -25.44
N THR A 82 9.85 17.20 -25.74
CA THR A 82 10.76 17.99 -26.55
C THR A 82 10.06 18.18 -27.89
N PRO A 83 9.74 19.43 -28.31
CA PRO A 83 9.27 19.65 -29.66
C PRO A 83 10.39 19.18 -30.59
N SER A 84 10.03 18.27 -31.50
CA SER A 84 10.91 17.84 -32.60
C SER A 84 11.06 18.95 -33.63
#